data_AF-A0A183J8Q1-F1
#
_entry.id   AF-A0A183J8Q1-F1
#
_cell.length_a   1.000
_cell.length_b   1.000
_cell.length_c   1.000
_cell.angle_alpha   90.00
_cell.angle_beta   90.00
_cell.angle_gamma   90.00
#
_symmetry.space_group_name_H-M   'P 1'
#
loop_
_entity.id
_entity.type
_entity.pdbx_description
1 polymer ?
#
loop_
_entity_poly.entity_id
_entity_poly.type
_entity_poly.pdbx_seq_one_letter_code
_entity_poly.pdbx_strand_id
1 'polypeptide(L)'
;MIGLTLFVGVVIANYSENRGTALLTVDQRRWNDLKNRLKMAQPLNIPRKPPESAKLRTFLYDLTMSVYFNRFFTVCVLLNSTLLFIPWSVEEEQSDTKETLKALVALSAIFNLIFVIEIICKIVAFTYCRFWQSRRNKVDLIITLLGIVWCVLHFFVALPTEEKNVRDFTYMFGYSIVLLRFFTIVGRHSTLKMLMLTVVMSMFRSFFIIMAMCLLILFYAYTGVILFGMVKYGQAVGRYLKVSFFHPNFYLLYQQL
;
A
#
# COMPACT_ATOMS: atom_id res chain seq x y z
N MET A 1 -4.11 24.98 -25.42
CA MET A 1 -4.74 23.90 -24.60
C MET A 1 -5.86 23.16 -25.34
N ILE A 2 -6.66 23.83 -26.18
CA ILE A 2 -7.76 23.20 -26.96
C ILE A 2 -7.27 22.03 -27.84
N GLY A 3 -6.10 22.13 -28.47
CA GLY A 3 -5.55 21.04 -29.28
C GLY A 3 -5.28 19.75 -28.50
N LEU A 4 -4.75 19.86 -27.26
CA LEU A 4 -4.48 18.70 -26.41
C LEU A 4 -5.77 18.03 -25.94
N THR A 5 -6.80 18.81 -25.61
CA THR A 5 -8.11 18.26 -25.24
C THR A 5 -8.78 17.52 -26.40
N LEU A 6 -8.61 18.01 -27.63
CA LEU A 6 -9.07 17.29 -28.83
C LEU A 6 -8.31 15.98 -29.05
N PHE A 7 -6.99 15.99 -28.89
CA PHE A 7 -6.17 14.77 -29.01
C PHE A 7 -6.61 13.69 -28.01
N VAL A 8 -6.73 14.05 -26.73
CA VAL A 8 -7.21 13.13 -25.68
C VAL A 8 -8.62 12.62 -26.00
N GLY A 9 -9.51 13.49 -26.50
CA GLY A 9 -10.87 13.12 -26.91
C GLY A 9 -10.88 12.06 -28.02
N VAL A 10 -10.08 12.25 -29.08
CA VAL A 10 -9.98 11.32 -30.21
C VAL A 10 -9.43 9.96 -29.75
N VAL A 11 -8.39 9.94 -28.91
CA VAL A 11 -7.81 8.69 -28.39
C VAL A 11 -8.82 7.93 -27.52
N ILE A 12 -9.57 8.61 -26.65
CA ILE A 12 -10.60 7.98 -25.81
C ILE A 12 -11.75 7.42 -26.67
N ALA A 13 -12.19 8.17 -27.69
CA ALA A 13 -13.24 7.74 -28.61
C ALA A 13 -12.83 6.46 -29.36
N ASN A 14 -11.64 6.47 -29.96
CA ASN A 14 -11.10 5.31 -30.68
C ASN A 14 -10.89 4.10 -29.75
N TYR A 15 -10.43 4.31 -28.50
CA TYR A 15 -10.31 3.25 -27.51
C TYR A 15 -11.67 2.63 -27.14
N SER A 16 -12.71 3.45 -26.97
CA SER A 16 -14.08 2.98 -26.67
C SER A 16 -14.69 2.21 -27.84
N GLU A 17 -14.37 2.60 -29.07
CA GLU A 17 -14.77 1.92 -30.30
C GLU A 17 -14.10 0.55 -30.41
N ASN A 18 -12.77 0.46 -30.23
CA ASN A 18 -12.01 -0.79 -30.21
C ASN A 18 -12.43 -1.73 -29.07
N ARG A 19 -12.95 -1.18 -27.96
CA ARG A 19 -13.54 -1.95 -26.85
C ARG A 19 -14.93 -2.50 -27.16
N GLY A 20 -15.58 -2.04 -28.23
CA GLY A 20 -16.96 -2.40 -28.60
C GLY A 20 -18.04 -1.75 -27.73
N THR A 21 -17.70 -0.68 -26.99
CA THR A 21 -18.63 0.00 -26.07
C THR A 21 -19.12 1.35 -26.57
N ALA A 22 -18.63 1.83 -27.72
CA ALA A 22 -18.95 3.15 -28.25
C ALA A 22 -20.42 3.33 -28.64
N LEU A 23 -21.05 2.30 -29.22
CA LEU A 23 -22.44 2.35 -29.69
C LEU A 23 -23.48 2.08 -28.57
N LEU A 24 -23.02 1.72 -27.38
CA LEU A 24 -23.91 1.39 -26.26
C LEU A 24 -24.44 2.66 -25.58
N THR A 25 -25.73 2.67 -25.29
CA THR A 25 -26.33 3.72 -24.46
C THR A 25 -25.70 3.73 -23.07
N VAL A 26 -25.84 4.85 -22.35
CA VAL A 26 -25.31 4.97 -20.99
C VAL A 26 -25.86 3.87 -20.07
N ASP A 27 -27.14 3.51 -20.21
CA ASP A 27 -27.76 2.48 -19.39
C ASP A 27 -27.32 1.06 -19.79
N GLN A 28 -27.11 0.79 -21.08
CA GLN A 28 -26.53 -0.48 -21.53
C GLN A 28 -25.11 -0.68 -21.00
N ARG A 29 -24.29 0.37 -20.94
CA ARG A 29 -22.96 0.33 -20.33
C ARG A 29 -23.03 0.05 -18.83
N ARG A 30 -23.89 0.77 -18.10
CA ARG A 30 -24.14 0.53 -16.66
C ARG A 30 -24.61 -0.90 -16.40
N TRP A 31 -25.47 -1.44 -17.25
CA TRP A 31 -25.93 -2.83 -17.16
C TRP A 31 -24.80 -3.83 -17.37
N ASN A 32 -23.93 -3.61 -18.37
CA ASN A 32 -22.78 -4.49 -18.60
C ASN A 32 -21.80 -4.46 -17.41
N ASP A 33 -21.54 -3.27 -16.85
CA ASP A 33 -20.71 -3.11 -15.64
C ASP A 33 -21.32 -3.84 -14.44
N LEU A 34 -22.63 -3.72 -14.24
CA LEU A 34 -23.35 -4.45 -13.19
C LEU A 34 -23.24 -5.96 -13.38
N LYS A 35 -23.48 -6.46 -14.60
CA LYS A 35 -23.36 -7.89 -14.94
C LYS A 35 -21.96 -8.42 -14.64
N ASN A 36 -20.92 -7.64 -14.97
CA ASN A 36 -19.53 -8.01 -14.66
C ASN A 36 -19.25 -8.02 -13.15
N ARG A 37 -19.76 -7.04 -12.40
CA ARG A 37 -19.66 -7.00 -10.94
C ARG A 37 -20.36 -8.19 -10.28
N LEU A 38 -21.54 -8.56 -10.75
CA LEU A 38 -22.30 -9.71 -10.24
C LEU A 38 -21.59 -11.03 -10.50
N LYS A 39 -20.98 -11.22 -11.69
CA LYS A 39 -20.18 -12.43 -11.99
C LYS A 39 -18.97 -12.59 -11.06
N MET A 40 -18.39 -11.49 -10.61
CA MET A 40 -17.25 -11.49 -9.68
C MET A 40 -17.67 -11.53 -8.20
N ALA A 41 -18.95 -11.26 -7.90
CA ALA A 41 -19.45 -11.27 -6.53
C ALA A 41 -19.46 -12.70 -6.01
N GLN A 42 -18.75 -12.93 -4.91
CA GLN A 42 -18.74 -14.20 -4.20
C GLN A 42 -19.69 -14.12 -3.00
N PRO A 43 -20.31 -15.24 -2.59
CA PRO A 43 -21.13 -15.27 -1.39
C PRO A 43 -20.32 -14.81 -0.18
N LEU A 44 -20.96 -14.03 0.69
CA LEU A 44 -20.31 -13.46 1.86
C LEU A 44 -20.12 -14.55 2.92
N ASN A 45 -18.88 -14.99 3.12
CA ASN A 45 -18.52 -15.96 4.15
C ASN A 45 -18.50 -15.28 5.54
N ILE A 46 -19.68 -15.06 6.12
CA ILE A 46 -19.81 -14.58 7.51
C ILE A 46 -19.63 -15.77 8.45
N PRO A 47 -18.79 -15.68 9.49
CA PRO A 47 -18.69 -16.72 10.50
C PRO A 47 -20.05 -16.92 11.19
N ARG A 48 -20.47 -18.18 11.38
CA ARG A 48 -21.72 -18.48 12.11
C ARG A 48 -21.57 -18.13 13.58
N LYS A 49 -22.64 -17.63 14.21
CA LYS A 49 -22.66 -17.36 15.66
C LYS A 49 -22.36 -18.67 16.43
N PRO A 50 -21.48 -18.66 17.44
CA PRO A 50 -21.20 -19.83 18.25
C PRO A 50 -22.44 -20.30 19.05
N PRO A 51 -22.54 -21.60 19.40
CA PRO A 51 -23.59 -22.11 20.28
C PRO A 51 -23.59 -21.41 21.64
N GLU A 52 -24.80 -21.24 22.20
CA GLU A 52 -25.05 -20.50 23.46
C GLU A 52 -24.30 -21.07 24.68
N SER A 53 -23.89 -22.34 24.62
CA SER A 53 -23.10 -23.00 25.67
C SER A 53 -21.75 -22.33 25.95
N ALA A 54 -21.17 -21.62 24.97
CA ALA A 54 -19.87 -20.96 25.12
C ALA A 54 -20.04 -19.44 25.34
N LYS A 55 -20.54 -19.04 26.52
CA LYS A 55 -20.84 -17.64 26.88
C LYS A 55 -19.72 -16.64 26.54
N LEU A 56 -18.46 -16.99 26.87
CA LEU A 56 -17.29 -16.14 26.58
C LEU A 56 -17.05 -15.97 25.07
N ARG A 57 -17.18 -17.05 24.29
CA ARG A 57 -17.00 -17.01 22.84
C ARG A 57 -18.11 -16.21 22.15
N THR A 58 -19.35 -16.34 22.63
CA THR A 58 -20.49 -15.57 22.14
C THR A 58 -20.31 -14.08 22.43
N PHE A 59 -19.86 -13.73 23.63
CA PHE A 59 -19.54 -12.34 23.99
C PHE A 59 -18.44 -11.76 23.08
N LEU A 60 -17.33 -12.48 22.89
CA LEU A 60 -16.25 -12.04 21.99
C LEU A 60 -16.68 -11.97 20.53
N TYR A 61 -17.56 -12.86 20.08
CA TYR A 61 -18.14 -12.80 18.75
C TYR A 61 -19.00 -11.54 18.57
N ASP A 62 -19.90 -11.26 19.51
CA ASP A 62 -20.77 -10.08 19.45
C ASP A 62 -19.94 -8.78 19.57
N LEU A 63 -18.86 -8.78 20.37
CA LEU A 63 -17.91 -7.67 20.47
C LEU A 63 -17.14 -7.44 19.17
N THR A 64 -16.51 -8.48 18.60
CA THR A 64 -15.68 -8.36 17.37
C THR A 64 -16.50 -8.02 16.13
N MET A 65 -17.77 -8.44 16.10
CA MET A 65 -18.70 -8.09 15.03
C MET A 65 -19.28 -6.68 15.16
N SER A 66 -19.14 -6.04 16.34
CA SER A 66 -19.64 -4.69 16.56
C SER A 66 -18.93 -3.65 15.69
N VAL A 67 -19.67 -2.63 15.26
CA VAL A 67 -19.12 -1.51 14.47
C VAL A 67 -18.13 -0.69 15.31
N TYR A 68 -18.40 -0.54 16.60
CA TYR A 68 -17.56 0.21 17.54
C TYR A 68 -16.18 -0.42 17.69
N PHE A 69 -16.10 -1.75 17.83
CA PHE A 69 -14.83 -2.47 17.87
C PHE A 69 -13.99 -2.22 16.61
N ASN A 70 -14.59 -2.36 15.43
CA ASN A 70 -13.89 -2.12 14.17
C ASN A 70 -13.46 -0.66 13.99
N ARG A 71 -14.26 0.31 14.45
CA ARG A 71 -13.91 1.73 14.44
C ARG A 71 -12.76 2.04 15.40
N PHE A 72 -12.78 1.49 16.61
CA PHE A 72 -11.71 1.64 17.60
C PHE A 72 -10.35 1.24 17.02
N PHE A 73 -10.23 0.02 16.46
CA PHE A 73 -8.97 -0.42 15.85
C PHE A 73 -8.59 0.36 14.60
N THR A 74 -9.57 0.89 13.86
CA THR A 74 -9.27 1.81 12.74
C THR A 74 -8.66 3.12 13.23
N VAL A 75 -9.18 3.70 14.32
CA VAL A 75 -8.60 4.89 14.95
C VAL A 75 -7.20 4.59 15.50
N CYS A 76 -6.99 3.44 16.14
CA CYS A 76 -5.66 3.03 16.60
C CYS A 76 -4.65 2.93 15.45
N VAL A 77 -5.03 2.42 14.27
CA VAL A 77 -4.13 2.39 13.10
C VAL A 77 -3.79 3.80 12.64
N LEU A 78 -4.77 4.70 12.59
CA LEU A 78 -4.54 6.10 12.20
C LEU A 78 -3.60 6.79 13.18
N LEU A 79 -3.82 6.65 14.49
CA LEU A 79 -2.96 7.22 15.52
C LEU A 79 -1.54 6.65 15.46
N ASN A 80 -1.37 5.34 15.29
CA ASN A 80 -0.04 4.75 15.12
C ASN A 80 0.67 5.34 13.88
N SER A 81 -0.06 5.53 12.79
CA SER A 81 0.50 6.11 11.55
C SER A 81 0.96 7.57 11.75
N THR A 82 0.30 8.34 12.60
CA THR A 82 0.74 9.72 12.93
C THR A 82 2.06 9.77 13.70
N LEU A 83 2.48 8.65 14.33
CA LEU A 83 3.77 8.56 15.01
C LEU A 83 4.96 8.53 14.03
N LEU A 84 4.71 8.41 12.73
CA LEU A 84 5.73 8.49 11.68
C LEU A 84 5.99 9.93 11.20
N PHE A 85 5.41 10.95 11.85
CA PHE A 85 5.68 12.34 11.49
C PHE A 85 7.17 12.71 11.62
N ILE A 86 7.85 12.08 12.58
CA ILE A 86 9.29 12.18 12.78
C ILE A 86 9.93 10.92 12.14
N PRO A 87 10.90 11.04 11.21
CA PRO A 87 11.47 9.91 10.49
C PRO A 87 12.41 9.08 11.38
N TRP A 88 11.99 7.87 11.70
CA TRP A 88 12.76 6.97 12.56
C TRP A 88 14.13 6.62 11.95
N SER A 89 15.18 7.23 12.49
CA SER A 89 16.56 7.07 12.01
C SER A 89 17.53 7.18 13.18
N VAL A 90 18.71 6.55 13.06
CA VAL A 90 19.77 6.67 14.07
C VAL A 90 20.32 8.11 14.15
N GLU A 91 20.23 8.87 13.06
CA GLU A 91 20.69 10.27 13.01
C GLU A 91 19.84 11.18 13.90
N GLU A 92 18.52 10.97 13.92
CA GLU A 92 17.64 11.69 14.85
C GLU A 92 17.77 11.24 16.30
N GLU A 93 18.29 10.05 16.55
CA GLU A 93 18.62 9.62 17.90
C GLU A 93 19.85 10.36 18.48
N GLN A 94 20.66 10.99 17.63
CA GLN A 94 21.81 11.80 18.02
C GLN A 94 21.49 13.30 18.12
N SER A 95 20.28 13.72 17.73
CA SER A 95 19.83 15.11 17.83
C SER A 95 19.09 15.39 19.15
N ASP A 96 18.72 16.64 19.38
CA ASP A 96 17.92 17.06 20.55
C ASP A 96 16.53 16.37 20.64
N THR A 97 16.12 15.67 19.58
CA THR A 97 14.81 15.00 19.46
C THR A 97 14.81 13.57 20.03
N LYS A 98 15.97 13.07 20.50
CA LYS A 98 16.15 11.69 20.99
C LYS A 98 15.07 11.17 21.94
N GLU A 99 14.73 11.94 22.97
CA GLU A 99 13.75 11.51 23.98
C GLU A 99 12.33 11.41 23.41
N THR A 100 11.99 12.29 22.46
CA THR A 100 10.71 12.19 21.75
C THR A 100 10.69 11.00 20.81
N LEU A 101 11.77 10.71 20.08
CA LEU A 101 11.87 9.55 19.19
C LEU A 101 11.68 8.25 19.97
N LYS A 102 12.34 8.10 21.13
CA LYS A 102 12.17 6.94 22.02
C LYS A 102 10.73 6.81 22.50
N ALA A 103 10.08 7.91 22.90
CA ALA A 103 8.69 7.91 23.32
C ALA A 103 7.73 7.51 22.18
N LEU A 104 7.96 7.99 20.96
CA LEU A 104 7.16 7.65 19.77
C LEU A 104 7.29 6.16 19.42
N VAL A 105 8.50 5.62 19.45
CA VAL A 105 8.77 4.21 19.15
C VAL A 105 8.18 3.29 20.23
N ALA A 106 8.32 3.67 21.51
CA ALA A 106 7.68 2.96 22.61
C ALA A 106 6.14 2.98 22.50
N LEU A 107 5.56 4.12 22.15
CA LEU A 107 4.11 4.24 21.92
C LEU A 107 3.65 3.38 20.73
N SER A 108 4.42 3.33 19.64
CA SER A 108 4.12 2.45 18.51
C SER A 108 4.18 0.97 18.90
N ALA A 109 5.11 0.58 19.76
CA ALA A 109 5.17 -0.77 20.32
C ALA A 109 3.92 -1.09 21.18
N ILE A 110 3.43 -0.14 21.98
CA ILE A 110 2.17 -0.30 22.74
C ILE A 110 0.98 -0.52 21.80
N PHE A 111 0.85 0.28 20.74
CA PHE A 111 -0.19 0.06 19.73
C PHE A 111 -0.08 -1.32 19.10
N ASN A 112 1.13 -1.80 18.84
CA ASN A 112 1.35 -3.14 18.32
C ASN A 112 0.81 -4.22 19.26
N LEU A 113 1.04 -4.10 20.57
CA LEU A 113 0.45 -4.99 21.58
C LEU A 113 -1.08 -4.92 21.58
N ILE A 114 -1.67 -3.73 21.44
CA ILE A 114 -3.14 -3.56 21.31
C ILE A 114 -3.67 -4.32 20.09
N PHE A 115 -2.95 -4.32 18.95
CA PHE A 115 -3.33 -5.10 17.77
C PHE A 115 -3.17 -6.61 17.97
N VAL A 116 -2.22 -7.06 18.79
CA VAL A 116 -2.14 -8.48 19.18
C VAL A 116 -3.42 -8.91 19.89
N ILE A 117 -3.94 -8.07 20.80
CA ILE A 117 -5.21 -8.33 21.48
C ILE A 117 -6.37 -8.41 20.47
N GLU A 118 -6.42 -7.52 19.48
CA GLU A 118 -7.42 -7.56 18.40
C GLU A 118 -7.47 -8.95 17.72
N ILE A 119 -6.31 -9.45 17.33
CA ILE A 119 -6.16 -10.71 16.61
C ILE A 119 -6.53 -11.90 17.49
N ILE A 120 -6.09 -11.91 18.76
CA ILE A 120 -6.45 -12.95 19.72
C ILE A 120 -7.97 -13.00 19.90
N CYS A 121 -8.62 -11.84 20.11
CA CYS A 121 -10.08 -11.75 20.22
C CYS A 121 -10.77 -12.34 18.98
N LYS A 122 -10.30 -12.02 17.77
CA LYS A 122 -10.87 -12.55 16.51
C LYS A 122 -10.64 -14.05 16.34
N ILE A 123 -9.47 -14.57 16.73
CA ILE A 123 -9.17 -16.01 16.64
C ILE A 123 -10.10 -16.81 17.58
N VAL A 124 -10.26 -16.34 18.81
CA VAL A 124 -11.14 -16.98 19.80
C VAL A 124 -12.61 -16.88 19.37
N ALA A 125 -13.04 -15.73 18.85
CA ALA A 125 -14.41 -15.52 18.37
C ALA A 125 -14.78 -16.41 17.18
N PHE A 126 -13.92 -16.50 16.16
CA PHE A 126 -14.27 -17.15 14.89
C PHE A 126 -13.88 -18.63 14.78
N THR A 127 -13.04 -19.14 15.68
CA THR A 127 -12.36 -20.44 15.56
C THR A 127 -11.30 -20.43 14.43
N TYR A 128 -10.15 -21.07 14.67
CA TYR A 128 -8.95 -21.01 13.81
C TYR A 128 -9.22 -21.25 12.32
N CYS A 129 -9.99 -22.29 11.97
CA CYS A 129 -10.26 -22.63 10.56
C CYS A 129 -11.04 -21.53 9.81
N ARG A 130 -11.98 -20.84 10.47
CA ARG A 130 -12.76 -19.77 9.83
C ARG A 130 -12.01 -18.45 9.79
N PHE A 131 -11.18 -18.19 10.81
CA PHE A 131 -10.26 -17.04 10.77
C PHE A 131 -9.38 -17.09 9.52
N TRP A 132 -8.87 -18.28 9.17
CA TRP A 132 -8.02 -18.51 7.99
C TRP A 132 -8.77 -18.50 6.64
N GLN A 133 -10.09 -18.32 6.59
CA GLN A 133 -10.79 -18.17 5.31
C GLN A 133 -10.76 -16.72 4.80
N SER A 134 -10.74 -15.74 5.71
CA SER A 134 -10.73 -14.32 5.34
C SER A 134 -9.32 -13.86 4.97
N ARG A 135 -9.12 -13.46 3.70
CA ARG A 135 -7.83 -12.89 3.23
C ARG A 135 -7.39 -11.67 4.04
N ARG A 136 -8.34 -10.81 4.46
CA ARG A 136 -8.05 -9.63 5.27
C ARG A 136 -7.51 -10.00 6.65
N ASN A 137 -8.12 -11.00 7.29
CA ASN A 137 -7.68 -11.45 8.61
C ASN A 137 -6.28 -12.08 8.54
N LYS A 138 -5.92 -12.74 7.43
CA LYS A 138 -4.56 -13.25 7.21
C LYS A 138 -3.53 -12.12 7.12
N VAL A 139 -3.83 -11.07 6.36
CA VAL A 139 -2.94 -9.90 6.23
C VAL A 139 -2.77 -9.22 7.59
N ASP A 140 -3.86 -8.97 8.31
CA ASP A 140 -3.81 -8.36 9.65
C ASP A 140 -3.01 -9.22 10.65
N LEU A 141 -3.12 -10.56 10.58
CA LEU A 141 -2.32 -11.50 11.38
C LEU A 141 -0.83 -11.41 11.02
N ILE A 142 -0.48 -11.48 9.73
CA ILE A 142 0.91 -11.44 9.28
C ILE A 142 1.59 -10.14 9.72
N ILE A 143 0.93 -8.99 9.53
CA ILE A 143 1.48 -7.68 9.92
C ILE A 143 1.67 -7.61 11.44
N THR A 144 0.73 -8.16 12.21
CA THR A 144 0.83 -8.20 13.68
C THR A 144 1.95 -9.13 14.16
N LEU A 145 2.17 -10.27 13.49
CA LEU A 145 3.29 -11.16 13.78
C LEU A 145 4.65 -10.51 13.45
N LEU A 146 4.78 -9.88 12.28
CA LEU A 146 5.97 -9.09 11.94
C LEU A 146 6.20 -7.97 12.96
N GLY A 147 5.13 -7.35 13.44
CA GLY A 147 5.14 -6.41 14.54
C GLY A 147 5.78 -6.99 15.80
N ILE A 148 5.34 -8.17 16.26
CA ILE A 148 5.90 -8.78 17.47
C ILE A 148 7.40 -9.03 17.29
N VAL A 149 7.79 -9.56 16.13
CA VAL A 149 9.21 -9.79 15.78
C VAL A 149 9.99 -8.49 15.85
N TRP A 150 9.45 -7.39 15.31
CA TRP A 150 10.08 -6.08 15.41
C TRP A 150 10.21 -5.59 16.86
N CYS A 151 9.17 -5.72 17.69
CA CYS A 151 9.26 -5.34 19.10
C CYS A 151 10.38 -6.12 19.81
N VAL A 152 10.46 -7.43 19.58
CA VAL A 152 11.52 -8.25 20.17
C VAL A 152 12.91 -7.80 19.69
N LEU A 153 13.09 -7.61 18.38
CA LEU A 153 14.36 -7.13 17.83
C LEU A 153 14.73 -5.75 18.35
N HIS A 154 13.78 -4.82 18.46
CA HIS A 154 14.05 -3.46 18.91
C HIS A 154 14.44 -3.41 20.39
N PHE A 155 13.66 -4.02 21.27
CA PHE A 155 13.91 -3.90 22.71
C PHE A 155 15.03 -4.82 23.20
N PHE A 156 15.21 -6.01 22.63
CA PHE A 156 16.19 -6.98 23.11
C PHE A 156 17.50 -6.99 22.32
N VAL A 157 17.53 -6.47 21.08
CA VAL A 157 18.74 -6.47 20.24
C VAL A 157 19.21 -5.06 19.95
N ALA A 158 18.36 -4.19 19.42
CA ALA A 158 18.78 -2.86 18.96
C ALA A 158 19.11 -1.89 20.10
N LEU A 159 18.33 -1.88 21.19
CA LEU A 159 18.61 -1.04 22.37
C LEU A 159 19.91 -1.38 23.11
N PRO A 160 20.27 -2.65 23.38
CA PRO A 160 21.51 -2.98 24.06
C PRO A 160 22.75 -2.95 23.15
N THR A 161 22.58 -2.87 21.83
CA THR A 161 23.69 -2.93 20.86
C THR A 161 24.06 -1.54 20.38
N GLU A 162 25.35 -1.18 20.46
CA GLU A 162 25.87 0.10 19.95
C GLU A 162 26.12 0.11 18.42
N GLU A 163 25.90 -1.02 17.75
CA GLU A 163 26.08 -1.15 16.30
C GLU A 163 25.01 -0.38 15.51
N LYS A 164 25.43 0.67 14.79
CA LYS A 164 24.55 1.52 13.98
C LYS A 164 23.72 0.73 12.96
N ASN A 165 24.32 -0.22 12.26
CA ASN A 165 23.65 -0.98 11.18
C ASN A 165 22.40 -1.74 11.69
N VAL A 166 22.50 -2.35 12.87
CA VAL A 166 21.40 -3.14 13.47
C VAL A 166 20.26 -2.22 13.91
N ARG A 167 20.58 -1.05 14.43
CA ARG A 167 19.60 -0.02 14.83
C ARG A 167 18.89 0.57 13.62
N ASP A 168 19.63 0.94 12.58
CA ASP A 168 19.06 1.44 11.32
C ASP A 168 18.11 0.41 10.69
N PHE A 169 18.53 -0.86 10.61
CA PHE A 169 17.66 -1.94 10.11
C PHE A 169 16.37 -2.06 10.92
N THR A 170 16.46 -1.99 12.25
CA THR A 170 15.30 -2.13 13.12
C THR A 170 14.34 -0.95 12.98
N TYR A 171 14.84 0.27 12.83
CA TYR A 171 14.00 1.44 12.57
C TYR A 171 13.30 1.35 11.21
N MET A 172 14.02 0.98 10.14
CA MET A 172 13.42 0.75 8.82
C MET A 172 12.38 -0.37 8.84
N PHE A 173 12.64 -1.45 9.58
CA PHE A 173 11.70 -2.55 9.72
C PHE A 173 10.43 -2.12 10.46
N GLY A 174 10.55 -1.36 11.56
CA GLY A 174 9.43 -0.79 12.29
C GLY A 174 8.60 0.17 11.44
N TYR A 175 9.27 1.10 10.75
CA TYR A 175 8.65 2.02 9.79
C TYR A 175 7.83 1.26 8.73
N SER A 176 8.42 0.23 8.14
CA SER A 176 7.75 -0.62 7.14
C SER A 176 6.49 -1.30 7.69
N ILE A 177 6.53 -1.79 8.94
CA ILE A 177 5.37 -2.43 9.58
C ILE A 177 4.24 -1.43 9.82
N VAL A 178 4.55 -0.23 10.31
CA VAL A 178 3.55 0.82 10.53
C VAL A 178 2.91 1.24 9.20
N LEU A 179 3.71 1.40 8.14
CA LEU A 179 3.20 1.67 6.79
C LEU A 179 2.29 0.55 6.27
N LEU A 180 2.73 -0.71 6.34
CA LEU A 180 1.91 -1.85 5.93
C LEU A 180 0.58 -1.88 6.69
N ARG A 181 0.62 -1.54 7.98
CA ARG A 181 -0.58 -1.46 8.81
C ARG A 181 -1.51 -0.32 8.37
N PHE A 182 -0.98 0.86 8.06
CA PHE A 182 -1.78 1.94 7.49
C PHE A 182 -2.51 1.51 6.20
N PHE A 183 -1.83 0.78 5.31
CA PHE A 183 -2.45 0.25 4.08
C PHE A 183 -3.61 -0.71 4.32
N THR A 184 -3.71 -1.37 5.47
CA THR A 184 -4.84 -2.26 5.79
C THR A 184 -6.18 -1.52 5.85
N ILE A 185 -6.18 -0.20 6.09
CA ILE A 185 -7.39 0.64 6.13
C ILE A 185 -8.15 0.59 4.79
N VAL A 186 -7.42 0.48 3.68
CA VAL A 186 -8.00 0.34 2.34
C VAL A 186 -8.99 -0.83 2.28
N GLY A 187 -8.70 -1.93 2.98
CA GLY A 187 -9.55 -3.12 3.02
C GLY A 187 -10.77 -3.02 3.94
N ARG A 188 -10.84 -1.98 4.80
CA ARG A 188 -11.91 -1.77 5.79
C ARG A 188 -13.02 -0.86 5.25
N HIS A 189 -12.69 0.16 4.47
CA HIS A 189 -13.69 1.05 3.85
C HIS A 189 -14.08 0.58 2.44
N SER A 190 -15.36 0.40 2.16
CA SER A 190 -15.87 -0.16 0.89
C SER A 190 -15.49 0.69 -0.33
N THR A 191 -15.64 2.01 -0.23
CA THR A 191 -15.28 2.93 -1.33
C THR A 191 -13.77 2.93 -1.59
N LEU A 192 -12.94 2.93 -0.54
CA LEU A 192 -11.47 2.90 -0.70
C LEU A 192 -11.03 1.58 -1.33
N LYS A 193 -11.59 0.46 -0.89
CA LYS A 193 -11.36 -0.85 -1.50
C LYS A 193 -11.73 -0.86 -2.98
N MET A 194 -12.87 -0.27 -3.35
CA MET A 194 -13.32 -0.20 -4.75
C MET A 194 -12.37 0.65 -5.59
N LEU A 195 -11.95 1.81 -5.09
CA LEU A 195 -11.00 2.68 -5.77
C LEU A 195 -9.64 2.00 -5.96
N MET A 196 -9.08 1.42 -4.89
CA MET A 196 -7.80 0.72 -4.96
C MET A 196 -7.86 -0.52 -5.86
N LEU A 197 -8.96 -1.27 -5.84
CA LEU A 197 -9.18 -2.36 -6.79
C LEU A 197 -9.22 -1.83 -8.24
N THR A 198 -9.84 -0.67 -8.47
CA THR A 198 -9.89 -0.05 -9.80
C THR A 198 -8.49 0.32 -10.28
N VAL A 199 -7.66 0.91 -9.41
CA VAL A 199 -6.25 1.28 -9.72
C VAL A 199 -5.41 0.05 -10.04
N VAL A 200 -5.50 -0.99 -9.20
CA VAL A 200 -4.70 -2.21 -9.41
C VAL A 200 -5.14 -2.93 -10.68
N MET A 201 -6.46 -3.06 -10.91
CA MET A 201 -6.97 -3.70 -12.12
C MET A 201 -6.69 -2.88 -13.39
N SER A 202 -6.73 -1.54 -13.31
CA SER A 202 -6.38 -0.69 -14.45
C SER A 202 -4.90 -0.82 -14.81
N MET A 203 -4.02 -0.86 -13.81
CA MET A 203 -2.59 -1.09 -13.99
C MET A 203 -2.30 -2.44 -14.65
N PHE A 204 -2.95 -3.52 -14.20
CA PHE A 204 -2.81 -4.83 -14.84
C PHE A 204 -3.31 -4.81 -16.29
N ARG A 205 -4.43 -4.14 -16.56
CA ARG A 205 -5.00 -4.02 -17.90
C ARG A 205 -4.14 -3.17 -18.84
N SER A 206 -3.39 -2.21 -18.31
CA SER A 206 -2.49 -1.34 -19.07
C SER A 206 -1.05 -1.84 -19.15
N PHE A 207 -0.74 -3.02 -18.58
CA PHE A 207 0.62 -3.57 -18.53
C PHE A 207 1.34 -3.57 -19.89
N PHE A 208 0.67 -4.02 -20.95
CA PHE A 208 1.26 -4.04 -22.31
C PHE A 208 1.54 -2.63 -22.86
N ILE A 209 0.67 -1.66 -22.57
CA ILE A 209 0.85 -0.27 -23.02
C ILE A 209 2.06 0.35 -22.31
N ILE A 210 2.16 0.16 -20.98
CA ILE A 210 3.29 0.64 -20.17
C ILE A 210 4.59 0.00 -20.66
N MET A 211 4.59 -1.31 -20.93
CA MET A 211 5.76 -2.02 -21.46
C MET A 211 6.20 -1.48 -22.82
N ALA A 212 5.25 -1.24 -23.74
CA ALA A 212 5.56 -0.66 -25.04
C ALA A 212 6.13 0.76 -24.92
N MET A 213 5.58 1.59 -24.03
CA MET A 213 6.10 2.93 -23.76
C MET A 213 7.52 2.88 -23.16
N CYS A 214 7.78 1.95 -22.24
CA CYS A 214 9.10 1.73 -21.67
C CYS A 214 10.12 1.31 -22.75
N LEU A 215 9.75 0.42 -23.66
CA LEU A 215 10.59 0.01 -24.79
C LEU A 215 10.89 1.18 -25.73
N LEU A 216 9.89 2.00 -26.05
CA LEU A 216 10.09 3.19 -26.87
C LEU A 216 11.08 4.14 -26.18
N ILE A 217 10.86 4.44 -24.89
CA ILE A 217 11.78 5.28 -24.10
C ILE A 217 13.19 4.70 -24.10
N LEU A 218 13.33 3.38 -23.96
CA LEU A 218 14.61 2.69 -24.02
C LEU A 218 15.31 2.90 -25.38
N PHE A 219 14.59 2.78 -26.50
CA PHE A 219 15.13 3.03 -27.84
C PHE A 219 15.59 4.48 -28.01
N TYR A 220 14.79 5.45 -27.56
CA TYR A 220 15.17 6.86 -27.57
C TYR A 220 16.34 7.16 -26.64
N ALA A 221 16.43 6.49 -25.49
CA ALA A 221 17.57 6.61 -24.58
C ALA A 221 18.85 6.12 -25.27
N TYR A 222 18.83 4.95 -25.91
CA TYR A 222 19.98 4.42 -26.66
C TYR A 222 20.39 5.33 -27.82
N THR A 223 19.41 5.79 -28.61
CA THR A 223 19.66 6.73 -29.71
C THR A 223 20.25 8.05 -29.19
N GLY A 224 19.74 8.55 -28.06
CA GLY A 224 20.24 9.74 -27.39
C GLY A 224 21.68 9.60 -26.91
N VAL A 225 22.08 8.42 -26.41
CA VAL A 225 23.49 8.13 -26.05
C VAL A 225 24.37 8.16 -27.30
N ILE A 226 23.94 7.54 -28.39
CA ILE A 226 24.74 7.47 -29.63
C ILE A 226 24.90 8.87 -30.24
N LEU A 227 23.82 9.63 -30.35
CA LEU A 227 23.84 10.95 -31.00
C LEU A 227 24.44 12.04 -30.12
N PHE A 228 24.18 12.02 -28.82
CA PHE A 228 24.49 13.13 -27.91
C PHE A 228 25.43 12.76 -26.76
N GLY A 229 26.02 11.57 -26.77
CA GLY A 229 26.90 11.08 -25.69
C GLY A 229 28.14 11.94 -25.43
N MET A 230 28.57 12.75 -26.42
CA MET A 230 29.74 13.64 -26.34
C MET A 230 29.40 15.13 -26.41
N VAL A 231 28.13 15.52 -26.25
CA VAL A 231 27.74 16.93 -26.25
C VAL A 231 28.37 17.67 -25.06
N LYS A 232 28.89 18.87 -25.31
CA LYS A 232 29.47 19.74 -24.27
C LYS A 232 28.38 20.19 -23.30
N TYR A 233 28.73 20.34 -22.03
CA TYR A 233 27.82 20.88 -21.02
C TYR A 233 27.29 22.25 -21.45
N GLY A 234 25.99 22.46 -21.26
CA GLY A 234 25.27 23.68 -21.64
C GLY A 234 24.23 24.05 -20.58
N GLN A 235 23.36 25.02 -20.89
CA GLN A 235 22.37 25.54 -19.92
C GLN A 235 21.47 24.46 -19.30
N ALA A 236 21.15 23.39 -20.04
CA ALA A 236 20.28 22.29 -19.58
C ALA A 236 21.01 20.96 -19.31
N VAL A 237 22.29 20.85 -19.67
CA VAL A 237 23.07 19.59 -19.54
C VAL A 237 24.15 19.81 -18.49
N GLY A 238 23.87 19.38 -17.26
CA GLY A 238 24.79 19.41 -16.11
C GLY A 238 25.47 18.07 -15.82
N ARG A 239 26.30 18.01 -14.76
CA ARG A 239 27.12 16.82 -14.40
C ARG A 239 26.29 15.57 -14.07
N TYR A 240 25.08 15.74 -13.52
CA TYR A 240 24.13 14.64 -13.23
C TYR A 240 23.23 14.26 -14.42
N LEU A 241 23.25 15.07 -15.48
CA LEU A 241 22.38 14.95 -16.65
C LEU A 241 23.18 14.53 -17.91
N LYS A 242 24.43 14.10 -17.73
CA LYS A 242 25.26 13.69 -18.86
C LYS A 242 24.81 12.34 -19.37
N VAL A 243 24.51 12.28 -20.66
CA VAL A 243 23.99 11.10 -21.38
C VAL A 243 25.04 9.98 -21.55
N SER A 244 26.12 9.99 -20.77
CA SER A 244 27.26 9.07 -20.95
C SER A 244 27.08 7.71 -20.29
N PHE A 245 26.13 7.55 -19.35
CA PHE A 245 25.86 6.26 -18.70
C PHE A 245 24.35 5.94 -18.73
N PHE A 246 24.03 4.66 -18.91
CA PHE A 246 22.65 4.16 -19.09
C PHE A 246 21.72 4.46 -17.90
N HIS A 247 22.27 4.56 -16.68
CA HIS A 247 21.51 4.75 -15.43
C HIS A 247 20.91 6.17 -15.24
N PRO A 248 21.64 7.27 -15.47
CA PRO A 248 21.06 8.63 -15.41
C PRO A 248 20.08 8.98 -16.56
N ASN A 249 20.06 8.21 -17.65
CA ASN A 249 19.24 8.53 -18.83
C ASN A 249 17.74 8.23 -18.67
N PHE A 250 17.38 7.25 -17.83
CA PHE A 250 15.98 6.95 -17.54
C PHE A 250 15.29 8.11 -16.79
N TYR A 251 16.02 8.79 -15.90
CA TYR A 251 15.50 9.93 -15.13
C TYR A 251 15.25 11.15 -16.02
N LEU A 252 16.13 11.40 -17.00
CA LEU A 252 16.00 12.51 -17.96
C LEU A 252 14.77 12.40 -18.86
N LEU A 253 14.50 11.20 -19.41
CA LEU A 253 13.33 10.96 -20.27
C LEU A 253 12.02 10.93 -19.48
N TYR A 254 12.04 10.46 -18.23
CA TYR A 254 10.87 10.51 -17.36
C TYR A 254 10.50 11.93 -16.93
N GLN A 255 11.49 12.81 -16.73
CA GLN A 255 11.28 14.20 -16.32
C GLN A 255 10.76 15.12 -17.45
N GLN A 256 10.85 14.69 -18.71
CA GLN A 256 10.33 15.42 -19.88
C GLN A 256 8.91 15.00 -20.30
N LEU A 257 8.35 13.96 -19.67
CA LEU A 257 6.94 13.53 -19.77
C LEU A 257 6.09 14.24 -18.71
#